data_AF-A0AB34CWS8-F1
#
_entry.id   AF-A0AB34CWS8-F1
#
_cell.length_a   1.000
_cell.length_b   1.000
_cell.length_c   1.000
_cell.angle_alpha   90.00
_cell.angle_beta   90.00
_cell.angle_gamma   90.00
#
_symmetry.space_group_name_H-M   'P 1'
#
loop_
_entity.id
_entity.type
_entity.pdbx_description
1 polymer ?
#
loop_
_entity_poly.entity_id
_entity_poly.type
_entity_poly.pdbx_seq_one_letter_code
_entity_poly.pdbx_strand_id
1 'polypeptide(L)'
;MDFREFEARVMLWPAIHFTAIIQSRHHDDYEIYVVDDNSNIKTRLFLCFADNEHHASLLIKQFMLWLIKINAQQRRQQRAERRKETALLSE
;
A
#
# COMPACT_ATOMS: atom_id res chain seq x y z
N MET A 1 1.86 -2.32 14.52
CA MET A 1 2.46 -2.72 13.24
C MET A 1 3.66 -1.83 12.97
N ASP A 2 4.81 -2.40 12.62
CA ASP A 2 5.99 -1.63 12.19
C ASP A 2 6.08 -1.56 10.66
N PHE A 3 7.10 -0.85 10.14
CA PHE A 3 7.28 -0.68 8.69
C PHE A 3 7.52 -2.01 7.96
N ARG A 4 8.28 -2.95 8.55
CA ARG A 4 8.63 -4.20 7.88
C ARG A 4 7.43 -5.12 7.77
N GLU A 5 6.62 -5.18 8.83
CA GLU A 5 5.36 -5.91 8.82
C GLU A 5 4.39 -5.32 7.79
N PHE A 6 4.27 -3.98 7.74
CA PHE A 6 3.45 -3.30 6.74
C PHE A 6 3.91 -3.59 5.31
N GLU A 7 5.22 -3.46 5.05
CA GLU A 7 5.80 -3.75 3.74
C GLU A 7 5.56 -5.21 3.32
N ALA A 8 5.81 -6.17 4.21
CA ALA A 8 5.56 -7.58 3.93
C ALA A 8 4.10 -7.84 3.56
N ARG A 9 3.14 -7.26 4.29
CA ARG A 9 1.70 -7.43 3.99
C ARG A 9 1.30 -6.86 2.64
N VAL A 10 1.76 -5.65 2.31
CA VAL A 10 1.49 -5.00 1.02
C VAL A 10 2.11 -5.81 -0.13
N MET A 11 3.34 -6.30 0.06
CA MET A 11 4.10 -7.03 -0.95
C MET A 11 3.62 -8.47 -1.18
N LEU A 12 2.78 -9.04 -0.31
CA LEU A 12 2.11 -10.33 -0.56
C LEU A 12 1.16 -10.29 -1.77
N TRP A 13 0.75 -9.09 -2.21
CA TRP A 13 -0.14 -8.89 -3.35
C TRP A 13 0.57 -8.12 -4.47
N PRO A 14 1.61 -8.70 -5.10
CA PRO A 14 2.47 -7.97 -6.04
C PRO A 14 1.74 -7.53 -7.32
N ALA A 15 0.59 -8.14 -7.63
CA ALA A 15 -0.25 -7.77 -8.77
C ALA A 15 -1.15 -6.55 -8.49
N ILE A 16 -1.27 -6.13 -7.23
CA ILE A 16 -2.14 -5.03 -6.82
C ILE A 16 -1.30 -3.79 -6.57
N HIS A 17 -1.68 -2.68 -7.20
CA HIS A 17 -1.06 -1.40 -6.93
C HIS A 17 -1.89 -0.63 -5.91
N PHE A 18 -1.59 -0.83 -4.64
CA PHE A 18 -2.21 -0.08 -3.57
C PHE A 18 -1.82 1.41 -3.60
N THR A 19 -2.80 2.30 -3.48
CA THR A 19 -2.63 3.76 -3.66
C THR A 19 -3.13 4.60 -2.50
N ALA A 20 -4.00 4.06 -1.65
CA ALA A 20 -4.57 4.81 -0.53
C ALA A 20 -4.69 3.97 0.74
N ILE A 21 -4.77 4.66 1.88
CA ILE A 21 -5.11 4.11 3.18
C ILE A 21 -6.45 4.73 3.59
N ILE A 22 -7.42 3.90 3.95
CA ILE A 22 -8.75 4.35 4.36
C ILE A 22 -9.10 3.79 5.73
N GLN A 23 -10.01 4.46 6.42
CA GLN A 23 -10.72 3.89 7.55
C GLN A 23 -12.12 3.45 7.14
N SER A 24 -12.59 2.35 7.72
CA SER A 24 -13.99 1.96 7.76
C SER A 24 -14.43 1.94 9.22
N ARG A 25 -15.64 2.42 9.49
CA ARG A 25 -16.24 2.32 10.82
C ARG A 25 -17.32 1.26 10.80
N HIS A 26 -17.13 0.20 11.57
CA HIS A 26 -18.15 -0.81 11.82
C HIS A 26 -18.48 -0.78 13.32
N HIS A 27 -19.66 -0.29 13.67
CA HIS A 27 -20.06 -0.03 15.06
C HIS A 27 -19.06 0.89 15.78
N ASP A 28 -18.37 0.34 16.78
CA ASP A 28 -17.38 1.02 17.62
C ASP A 28 -15.93 0.74 17.18
N ASP A 29 -15.74 -0.10 16.15
CA ASP A 29 -14.42 -0.46 15.64
C ASP A 29 -13.98 0.49 14.51
N TYR A 30 -12.72 0.94 14.60
CA TYR A 30 -12.06 1.73 13.57
C TYR A 30 -11.10 0.85 12.77
N GLU A 31 -11.56 0.32 11.66
CA GLU A 31 -10.79 -0.58 10.81
C GLU A 31 -9.95 0.21 9.79
N ILE A 32 -8.66 -0.11 9.69
CA ILE A 32 -7.75 0.51 8.73
C ILE A 32 -7.45 -0.47 7.60
N TYR A 33 -7.58 0.03 6.36
CA TYR A 33 -7.34 -0.73 5.14
C TYR A 33 -6.36 -0.01 4.23
N VAL A 34 -5.61 -0.79 3.46
CA VAL A 34 -4.93 -0.32 2.25
C VAL A 34 -5.75 -0.71 1.03
N VAL A 35 -5.89 0.21 0.06
CA VAL A 35 -6.76 0.03 -1.10
C VAL A 35 -6.10 0.44 -2.40
N ASP A 36 -6.50 -0.21 -3.48
CA ASP A 36 -6.27 0.27 -4.84
C ASP A 36 -7.46 1.17 -5.23
N ASP A 37 -7.27 2.49 -5.09
CA ASP A 37 -8.29 3.49 -5.41
C ASP A 37 -8.31 3.85 -6.91
N ASN A 38 -7.34 3.35 -7.68
CA ASN A 38 -7.25 3.60 -9.12
C ASN A 38 -7.98 2.53 -9.95
N SER A 39 -8.26 1.37 -9.35
CA SER A 39 -8.97 0.27 -10.00
C SER A 39 -10.48 0.36 -9.83
N ASN A 40 -11.22 -0.01 -10.89
CA ASN A 40 -12.67 -0.21 -10.81
C ASN A 40 -13.04 -1.36 -9.85
N ILE A 41 -12.12 -2.29 -9.63
CA ILE A 41 -12.27 -3.35 -8.64
C ILE A 41 -11.68 -2.82 -7.33
N LYS A 42 -12.56 -2.48 -6.39
CA LYS A 42 -12.19 -1.98 -5.06
C LYS A 42 -11.54 -3.07 -4.22
N THR A 43 -10.26 -3.34 -4.47
CA THR A 43 -9.51 -4.27 -3.64
C THR A 43 -9.10 -3.57 -2.35
N ARG A 44 -9.41 -4.19 -1.22
CA ARG A 44 -9.09 -3.70 0.11
C ARG A 44 -8.38 -4.79 0.88
N LEU A 45 -7.28 -4.42 1.53
CA LEU A 45 -6.52 -5.30 2.41
C LEU A 45 -6.57 -4.73 3.82
N PHE A 46 -7.07 -5.53 4.76
CA PHE A 46 -7.13 -5.16 6.17
C PHE A 46 -5.73 -5.06 6.77
N LEU A 47 -5.49 -3.99 7.53
CA LEU A 47 -4.23 -3.75 8.22
C LEU A 47 -4.35 -4.00 9.72
N CYS A 48 -5.20 -3.22 10.39
CA CYS A 48 -5.41 -3.29 11.84
C CYS A 48 -6.67 -2.53 12.28
N PHE A 49 -7.03 -2.71 13.55
CA PHE A 49 -7.95 -1.82 14.25
C PHE A 49 -7.21 -0.62 14.84
N ALA A 50 -7.94 0.47 15.06
CA ALA A 50 -7.52 1.62 15.86
C ALA A 50 -8.46 1.79 17.06
N ASP A 51 -7.93 2.28 18.17
CA ASP A 51 -8.68 2.38 19.43
C ASP A 51 -9.72 3.51 19.43
N ASN A 52 -9.50 4.52 18.60
CA ASN A 52 -10.37 5.68 18.44
C ASN A 52 -10.03 6.43 17.16
N GLU A 53 -10.83 7.45 16.84
CA GLU A 53 -10.65 8.27 15.63
C GLU A 53 -9.30 9.01 15.58
N HIS A 54 -8.78 9.45 16.73
CA HIS A 54 -7.47 10.11 16.76
C HIS A 54 -6.34 9.13 16.44
N HIS A 55 -6.37 7.94 17.05
CA HIS A 55 -5.44 6.86 16.75
C HIS A 55 -5.54 6.44 15.28
N ALA A 56 -6.75 6.31 14.73
CA ALA A 56 -6.99 6.02 13.33
C ALA A 56 -6.31 7.06 12.41
N SER A 57 -6.49 8.35 12.70
CA SER A 57 -5.86 9.44 11.93
C SER A 57 -4.33 9.35 11.94
N LEU A 58 -3.72 9.02 13.09
CA LEU A 58 -2.27 8.84 13.20
C LEU A 58 -1.78 7.65 12.37
N LEU A 59 -2.48 6.52 12.44
CA LEU A 59 -2.15 5.32 11.66
C LEU A 59 -2.27 5.57 10.15
N ILE A 60 -3.34 6.22 9.70
CA ILE A 60 -3.53 6.57 8.29
C ILE A 60 -2.35 7.41 7.79
N LYS A 61 -1.97 8.47 8.52
CA LYS A 61 -0.81 9.30 8.15
C LYS A 61 0.48 8.48 8.07
N GLN A 62 0.72 7.64 9.08
CA GLN A 62 1.93 6.82 9.14
C GLN A 62 2.00 5.81 7.98
N PHE A 63 0.90 5.10 7.72
CA PHE A 63 0.82 4.08 6.67
C PHE A 63 0.85 4.71 5.27
N MET A 64 0.26 5.89 5.08
CA MET A 64 0.37 6.63 3.81
C MET A 64 1.82 6.97 3.48
N LEU A 65 2.60 7.44 4.46
CA LEU A 65 4.02 7.73 4.26
C LEU A 65 4.81 6.47 3.85
N TRP A 66 4.52 5.34 4.48
CA TRP A 66 5.14 4.06 4.16
C TRP A 66 4.73 3.56 2.77
N LEU A 67 3.45 3.66 2.42
CA LEU A 67 2.95 3.27 1.11
C LEU A 67 3.61 4.08 -0.01
N ILE A 68 3.78 5.40 0.18
CA ILE A 68 4.49 6.26 -0.77
C ILE A 68 5.93 5.78 -0.98
N LYS A 69 6.63 5.43 0.11
CA LYS A 69 8.01 4.91 0.06
C LYS A 69 8.09 3.60 -0.72
N ILE A 70 7.21 2.65 -0.43
CA ILE A 70 7.13 1.34 -1.14
C ILE A 70 6.84 1.57 -2.62
N ASN A 71 5.83 2.38 -2.95
CA ASN A 71 5.46 2.69 -4.33
C ASN A 71 6.59 3.39 -5.10
N ALA A 72 7.37 4.25 -4.44
CA ALA A 72 8.53 4.87 -5.06
C ALA A 72 9.63 3.84 -5.38
N GLN A 73 9.86 2.87 -4.49
CA GLN A 73 10.82 1.79 -4.71
C GLN A 73 10.37 0.86 -5.85
N GLN A 74 9.10 0.45 -5.87
CA GLN A 74 8.54 -0.38 -6.95
C GLN A 74 8.67 0.32 -8.31
N ARG A 75 8.35 1.62 -8.40
CA ARG A 75 8.52 2.38 -9.65
C ARG A 75 9.98 2.43 -10.12
N ARG A 76 10.95 2.55 -9.20
CA ARG A 76 12.38 2.52 -9.55
C ARG A 76 12.79 1.15 -10.09
N GLN A 77 12.34 0.07 -9.45
CA GLN A 77 12.61 -1.31 -9.90
C GLN A 77 11.99 -1.57 -11.27
N GLN A 78 10.72 -1.22 -11.49
CA GLN A 78 10.06 -1.38 -12.79
C GLN A 78 10.78 -0.61 -13.91
N ARG A 79 11.27 0.61 -13.64
CA ARG A 79 12.05 1.38 -14.62
C ARG A 79 13.40 0.73 -14.92
N ALA A 80 14.06 0.13 -13.92
CA ALA A 80 15.31 -0.58 -14.11
C ALA A 80 15.12 -1.84 -14.97
N GLU A 81 14.07 -2.63 -14.70
CA GLU A 81 13.77 -3.83 -15.49
C GLU A 81 13.42 -3.50 -16.94
N ARG A 82 12.58 -2.49 -17.20
CA ARG A 82 12.28 -2.05 -18.58
C ARG A 82 13.52 -1.63 -19.37
N ARG A 83 14.50 -1.00 -18.72
CA ARG A 83 15.77 -0.61 -19.35
C ARG A 83 16.59 -1.84 -19.76
N LYS A 84 16.66 -2.86 -18.91
CA LYS A 84 17.36 -4.13 -19.22
C LYS A 84 16.67 -4.85 -20.38
N GLU A 85 15.34 -4.94 -20.35
CA GLU A 85 14.56 -5.58 -21.41
C GLU A 85 14.74 -4.87 -22.76
N THR A 86 14.75 -3.53 -22.76
CA THR A 86 15.02 -2.76 -23.98
C THR A 86 16.43 -3.02 -24.51
N ALA A 87 17.44 -3.08 -23.64
CA ALA A 87 18.82 -3.37 -24.03
C ALA A 87 18.98 -4.78 -24.63
N LEU A 88 18.32 -5.78 -24.04
CA LEU A 88 18.33 -7.17 -24.55
C LEU A 88 17.62 -7.33 -25.89
N LEU A 89 16.61 -6.52 -26.18
CA LEU A 89 15.87 -6.52 -27.45
C LEU A 89 16.58 -5.72 -28.56
N SER A 90 17.66 -5.00 -28.24
CA SER A 90 18.43 -4.21 -29.21
C SER A 90 19.79 -4.83 -29.58
N GLU A 91 20.07 -6.06 -29.13
CA GLU A 91 21.16 -6.95 -29.58
C GLU A 91 20.62 -8.01 -30.56
#